data_AF-M8DG15-F1
#
_entry.id   AF-M8DG15-F1
#
_cell.length_a   1.000
_cell.length_b   1.000
_cell.length_c   1.000
_cell.angle_alpha   90.00
_cell.angle_beta   90.00
_cell.angle_gamma   90.00
#
_symmetry.space_group_name_H-M   'P 1'
#
loop_
_entity.id
_entity.type
_entity.pdbx_description
1 polymer ?
#
loop_
_entity_poly.entity_id
_entity_poly.type
_entity_poly.pdbx_seq_one_letter_code
_entity_poly.pdbx_strand_id
1 'polypeptide(L)'
;MKEELKRIREYLMTGVSYMIPIVVIGGVLIAFSIALSGVQAGKGAVVTNPVLKSMMDIGTASFSMMVPVLAGFIAFGIADRPGLAPGLVGGVLANQLKAGFLGGIIAGFIAGYVARWIKSWRVPKNLRPIMPIFVIPLLSALIVGFLMIYILGNPISSAMTAMTNWLKSMSTGNAVILAMIMGAMIAFDMGGPVNKVAFLFAAAMIGEGVYTIMGPVAVAICIPPLGMGVATLLAPTSTLKQKRKQGMVHLQWG
;
A
#
# COMPACT_ATOMS: atom_id res chain seq x y z
N MET A 1 -7.48 25.92 5.11
CA MET A 1 -7.32 24.64 5.84
C MET A 1 -8.02 23.46 5.17
N LYS A 2 -9.32 23.56 4.80
CA LYS A 2 -10.04 22.45 4.14
C LYS A 2 -9.44 22.02 2.79
N GLU A 3 -9.02 22.97 1.96
CA GLU A 3 -8.43 22.68 0.64
C GLU A 3 -7.06 21.99 0.71
N GLU A 4 -6.18 22.42 1.63
CA GLU A 4 -4.87 21.77 1.82
C GLU A 4 -5.01 20.33 2.32
N LEU A 5 -5.95 20.08 3.23
CA LEU A 5 -6.23 18.74 3.72
C LEU A 5 -6.75 17.83 2.59
N LYS A 6 -7.57 18.39 1.69
CA LYS A 6 -8.06 17.69 0.51
C LYS A 6 -6.92 17.30 -0.43
N ARG A 7 -5.96 18.20 -0.68
CA ARG A 7 -4.77 17.91 -1.50
C ARG A 7 -3.87 16.84 -0.89
N ILE A 8 -3.58 16.93 0.41
CA ILE A 8 -2.77 15.91 1.12
C ILE A 8 -3.42 14.53 0.98
N ARG A 9 -4.74 14.46 1.15
CA ARG A 9 -5.50 13.23 0.92
C ARG A 9 -5.37 12.76 -0.53
N GLU A 10 -5.55 13.63 -1.51
CA GLU A 10 -5.42 13.28 -2.93
C GLU A 10 -4.03 12.69 -3.23
N TYR A 11 -2.95 13.30 -2.75
CA TYR A 11 -1.58 12.80 -2.92
C TYR A 11 -1.39 11.42 -2.28
N LEU A 12 -1.90 11.23 -1.07
CA LEU A 12 -1.87 9.92 -0.41
C LEU A 12 -2.64 8.88 -1.24
N MET A 13 -3.84 9.23 -1.70
CA MET A 13 -4.69 8.32 -2.49
C MET A 13 -4.10 7.99 -3.87
N THR A 14 -3.32 8.90 -4.47
CA THR A 14 -2.52 8.61 -5.66
C THR A 14 -1.52 7.49 -5.34
N GLY A 15 -0.71 7.66 -4.28
CA GLY A 15 0.21 6.63 -3.81
C GLY A 15 -0.44 5.27 -3.63
N VAL A 16 -1.54 5.23 -2.87
CA VAL A 16 -2.27 4.00 -2.57
C VAL A 16 -2.80 3.32 -3.83
N SER A 17 -3.36 4.10 -4.76
CA SER A 17 -3.98 3.53 -5.97
C SER A 17 -2.96 2.90 -6.90
N TYR A 18 -1.76 3.46 -7.03
CA TYR A 18 -0.67 2.87 -7.82
C TYR A 18 0.03 1.71 -7.11
N MET A 19 -0.04 1.66 -5.78
CA MET A 19 0.50 0.57 -4.97
C MET A 19 -0.37 -0.70 -5.04
N ILE A 20 -1.70 -0.57 -5.09
CA ILE A 20 -2.63 -1.71 -5.06
C ILE A 20 -2.30 -2.80 -6.09
N PRO A 21 -2.10 -2.50 -7.39
CA PRO A 21 -1.78 -3.53 -8.39
C PRO A 21 -0.51 -4.32 -8.06
N ILE A 22 0.50 -3.67 -7.46
CA ILE A 22 1.76 -4.31 -7.06
C ILE A 22 1.53 -5.28 -5.88
N VAL A 23 0.70 -4.87 -4.92
CA VAL A 23 0.29 -5.74 -3.80
C VAL A 23 -0.51 -6.94 -4.30
N VAL A 24 -1.38 -6.76 -5.29
CA VAL A 24 -2.14 -7.87 -5.88
C VAL A 24 -1.20 -8.87 -6.54
N ILE A 25 -0.25 -8.42 -7.37
CA ILE A 25 0.76 -9.30 -7.99
C ILE A 25 1.54 -10.06 -6.91
N GLY A 26 2.04 -9.35 -5.89
CA GLY A 26 2.82 -9.93 -4.81
C GLY A 26 2.03 -10.97 -4.01
N GLY A 27 0.87 -10.58 -3.50
CA GLY A 27 0.03 -11.42 -2.64
C GLY A 27 -0.51 -12.65 -3.35
N VAL A 28 -0.96 -12.50 -4.60
CA VAL A 28 -1.52 -13.61 -5.39
C VAL A 28 -0.42 -14.64 -5.72
N LEU A 29 0.74 -14.21 -6.20
CA LEU A 29 1.82 -15.14 -6.54
C LEU A 29 2.38 -15.86 -5.31
N ILE A 30 2.53 -15.17 -4.18
CA ILE A 30 2.91 -15.80 -2.91
C ILE A 30 1.84 -16.82 -2.51
N ALA A 31 0.56 -16.46 -2.52
CA ALA A 31 -0.52 -17.36 -2.10
C ALA A 31 -0.59 -18.62 -2.99
N PHE A 32 -0.53 -18.49 -4.31
CA PHE A 32 -0.53 -19.62 -5.22
C PHE A 32 0.71 -20.49 -5.06
N SER A 33 1.89 -19.90 -4.83
CA SER A 33 3.13 -20.66 -4.66
C SER A 33 3.05 -21.58 -3.45
N ILE A 34 2.49 -21.08 -2.35
CA ILE A 34 2.28 -21.85 -1.12
C ILE A 34 1.18 -22.89 -1.33
N ALA A 35 0.03 -22.49 -1.89
CA ALA A 35 -1.11 -23.40 -2.09
C ALA A 35 -0.75 -24.61 -2.96
N LEU A 36 0.00 -24.40 -4.04
CA LEU A 36 0.40 -25.47 -4.97
C LEU A 36 1.61 -26.29 -4.48
N SER A 37 2.39 -25.76 -3.53
CA SER A 37 3.56 -26.47 -3.00
C SER A 37 3.22 -27.60 -2.02
N GLY A 38 1.97 -27.70 -1.57
CA GLY A 38 1.54 -28.70 -0.60
C GLY A 38 2.10 -28.47 0.81
N VAL A 39 2.60 -27.26 1.11
CA VAL A 39 3.10 -26.90 2.44
C VAL A 39 1.99 -27.06 3.49
N GLN A 40 2.26 -27.88 4.50
CA GLN A 40 1.36 -28.06 5.64
C GLN A 40 1.30 -26.77 6.48
N ALA A 41 0.08 -26.40 6.89
CA ALA A 41 -0.15 -25.27 7.79
C ALA A 41 0.76 -25.38 9.04
N GLY A 42 1.53 -24.32 9.32
CA GLY A 42 2.42 -24.25 10.47
C GLY A 42 3.86 -24.75 10.26
N LYS A 43 4.23 -25.33 9.12
CA LYS A 43 5.61 -25.82 8.85
C LYS A 43 6.52 -24.87 8.09
N GLY A 44 6.15 -23.59 7.96
CA GLY A 44 6.89 -22.60 7.18
C GLY A 44 6.68 -22.79 5.67
N ALA A 45 6.64 -21.68 4.93
CA ALA A 45 6.40 -21.67 3.47
C ALA A 45 7.62 -22.15 2.67
N VAL A 46 8.08 -23.37 2.92
CA VAL A 46 9.22 -23.96 2.20
C VAL A 46 8.72 -24.54 0.87
N VAL A 47 8.71 -23.70 -0.16
CA VAL A 47 8.38 -24.11 -1.51
C VAL A 47 9.60 -24.80 -2.13
N THR A 48 9.53 -26.13 -2.26
CA THR A 48 10.65 -26.96 -2.74
C THR A 48 10.70 -27.08 -4.26
N ASN A 49 9.56 -26.97 -4.94
CA ASN A 49 9.50 -27.01 -6.39
C ASN A 49 10.15 -25.75 -7.00
N PRO A 50 11.12 -25.88 -7.93
CA PRO A 50 11.84 -24.74 -8.51
C PRO A 50 10.92 -23.70 -9.17
N VAL A 51 9.88 -24.14 -9.89
CA VAL A 51 8.95 -23.24 -10.59
C VAL A 51 8.10 -22.45 -9.59
N LEU A 52 7.57 -23.15 -8.58
CA LEU A 52 6.79 -22.51 -7.52
C LEU A 52 7.65 -21.57 -6.67
N LYS A 53 8.93 -21.91 -6.47
CA LYS A 53 9.90 -21.03 -5.79
C LYS A 53 10.14 -19.76 -6.60
N SER A 54 10.36 -19.85 -7.91
CA SER A 54 10.47 -18.65 -8.75
C SER A 54 9.20 -17.80 -8.69
N MET A 55 8.02 -18.43 -8.63
CA MET A 55 6.75 -17.72 -8.46
C MET A 55 6.67 -16.99 -7.11
N MET A 56 7.11 -17.64 -6.02
CA MET A 56 7.23 -17.02 -4.70
C MET A 56 8.22 -15.85 -4.72
N ASP A 57 9.38 -16.00 -5.36
CA ASP A 57 10.41 -14.97 -5.45
C ASP A 57 9.91 -13.73 -6.22
N ILE A 58 9.17 -13.91 -7.33
CA ILE A 58 8.52 -12.81 -8.04
C ILE A 58 7.48 -12.10 -7.15
N GLY A 59 6.70 -12.88 -6.40
CA GLY A 59 5.71 -12.35 -5.48
C GLY A 59 6.33 -11.54 -4.34
N THR A 60 7.39 -12.05 -3.72
CA THR A 60 8.13 -11.34 -2.65
C THR A 60 8.82 -10.08 -3.17
N ALA A 61 9.43 -10.13 -4.36
CA ALA A 61 10.01 -8.96 -5.01
C ALA A 61 8.94 -7.87 -5.26
N SER A 62 7.77 -8.26 -5.76
CA SER A 62 6.64 -7.34 -5.97
C SER A 62 6.17 -6.73 -4.65
N PHE A 63 6.01 -7.55 -3.60
CA PHE A 63 5.59 -7.07 -2.28
C PHE A 63 6.60 -6.10 -1.66
N SER A 64 7.91 -6.32 -1.88
CA SER A 64 8.96 -5.41 -1.39
C SER A 64 8.89 -4.01 -2.01
N MET A 65 8.30 -3.90 -3.20
CA MET A 65 8.11 -2.63 -3.93
C MET A 65 6.88 -1.85 -3.45
N MET A 66 6.05 -2.39 -2.56
CA MET A 66 4.86 -1.74 -2.04
C MET A 66 5.17 -0.35 -1.44
N VAL A 67 6.10 -0.29 -0.48
CA VAL A 67 6.48 0.96 0.20
C VAL A 67 7.21 1.95 -0.74
N PRO A 68 8.18 1.51 -1.58
CA PRO A 68 8.74 2.35 -2.64
C PRO A 68 7.68 2.96 -3.55
N VAL A 69 6.78 2.16 -4.12
CA VAL A 69 5.75 2.61 -5.06
C VAL A 69 4.80 3.60 -4.40
N LEU A 70 4.35 3.31 -3.18
CA LEU A 70 3.57 4.27 -2.40
C LEU A 70 4.29 5.62 -2.28
N ALA A 71 5.53 5.63 -1.79
CA ALA A 71 6.30 6.85 -1.57
C ALA A 71 6.55 7.62 -2.88
N GLY A 72 6.92 6.89 -3.94
CA GLY A 72 7.14 7.43 -5.28
C GLY A 72 5.89 8.10 -5.85
N PHE A 73 4.72 7.47 -5.72
CA PHE A 73 3.49 8.01 -6.27
C PHE A 73 2.83 9.10 -5.41
N ILE A 74 3.12 9.15 -4.10
CA ILE A 74 2.83 10.33 -3.27
C ILE A 74 3.67 11.51 -3.77
N ALA A 75 4.97 11.30 -3.94
CA ALA A 75 5.89 12.35 -4.42
C ALA A 75 5.53 12.82 -5.83
N PHE A 76 5.14 11.89 -6.70
CA PHE A 76 4.61 12.17 -8.03
C PHE A 76 3.35 13.03 -7.98
N GLY A 77 2.42 12.73 -7.07
CA GLY A 77 1.21 13.55 -6.89
C GLY A 77 1.53 15.02 -6.56
N ILE A 78 2.66 15.29 -5.90
CA ILE A 78 3.06 16.64 -5.45
C ILE A 78 3.90 17.38 -6.49
N ALA A 79 4.85 16.70 -7.14
CA ALA A 79 5.89 17.32 -7.98
C ALA A 79 5.90 16.85 -9.45
N ASP A 80 4.99 15.96 -9.84
CA ASP A 80 4.97 15.21 -11.10
C ASP A 80 6.16 14.25 -11.24
N ARG A 81 6.53 13.92 -12.49
CA ARG A 81 7.63 13.02 -12.85
C ARG A 81 8.95 13.27 -12.08
N PRO A 82 9.40 14.52 -11.84
CA PRO A 82 10.65 14.78 -11.11
C PRO A 82 10.66 14.29 -9.66
N GLY A 83 9.49 14.17 -9.02
CA GLY A 83 9.37 13.68 -7.64
C GLY A 83 9.36 12.16 -7.53
N LEU A 84 9.11 11.43 -8.63
CA LEU A 84 8.93 9.98 -8.60
C LEU A 84 10.19 9.25 -8.11
N ALA A 85 11.33 9.51 -8.76
CA ALA A 85 12.60 8.87 -8.41
C ALA A 85 13.04 9.10 -6.95
N PRO A 86 13.09 10.35 -6.43
CA PRO A 86 13.45 10.57 -5.02
C PRO A 86 12.44 9.96 -4.04
N GLY A 87 11.15 9.91 -4.41
CA GLY A 87 10.13 9.23 -3.60
C GLY A 87 10.35 7.71 -3.54
N LEU A 88 10.65 7.07 -4.67
CA LEU A 88 10.99 5.63 -4.72
C LEU A 88 12.22 5.33 -3.86
N VAL A 89 13.29 6.12 -3.99
CA VAL A 89 14.51 5.99 -3.18
C VAL A 89 14.20 6.16 -1.69
N GLY A 90 13.42 7.18 -1.33
CA GLY A 90 12.97 7.38 0.05
C GLY A 90 12.17 6.20 0.61
N GLY A 91 11.30 5.59 -0.20
CA GLY A 91 10.56 4.40 0.20
C GLY A 91 11.44 3.14 0.35
N VAL A 92 12.47 2.97 -0.49
CA VAL A 92 13.47 1.91 -0.30
C VAL A 92 14.23 2.11 1.02
N LEU A 93 14.64 3.35 1.30
CA LEU A 93 15.30 3.68 2.58
C LEU A 93 14.37 3.43 3.77
N ALA A 94 13.08 3.73 3.65
CA ALA A 94 12.11 3.44 4.71
C ALA A 94 12.08 1.93 5.08
N ASN A 95 12.14 1.05 4.08
CA ASN A 95 12.25 -0.38 4.31
C ASN A 95 13.58 -0.75 4.98
N GLN A 96 14.71 -0.26 4.45
CA GLN A 96 16.04 -0.58 4.97
C GLN A 96 16.27 -0.10 6.40
N LEU A 97 15.71 1.06 6.76
CA LEU A 97 15.81 1.66 8.09
C LEU A 97 14.76 1.10 9.07
N LYS A 98 13.97 0.09 8.67
CA LYS A 98 12.85 -0.46 9.46
C LYS A 98 11.85 0.61 9.91
N ALA A 99 11.72 1.68 9.13
CA ALA A 99 10.70 2.71 9.31
C ALA A 99 9.36 2.26 8.68
N GLY A 100 9.43 1.25 7.81
CA GLY A 100 8.27 0.55 7.29
C GLY A 100 7.39 1.44 6.43
N PHE A 101 6.12 1.07 6.36
CA PHE A 101 5.10 1.82 5.63
C PHE A 101 4.96 3.28 6.11
N LEU A 102 5.07 3.54 7.41
CA LEU A 102 4.98 4.90 7.97
C LEU A 102 6.12 5.79 7.47
N GLY A 103 7.33 5.23 7.45
CA GLY A 103 8.50 5.86 6.83
C GLY A 103 8.29 6.12 5.35
N GLY A 104 7.65 5.21 4.61
CA GLY A 104 7.34 5.40 3.20
C GLY A 104 6.41 6.58 2.92
N ILE A 105 5.33 6.72 3.71
CA ILE A 105 4.43 7.89 3.58
C ILE A 105 5.21 9.18 3.81
N ILE A 106 5.95 9.26 4.93
CA ILE A 106 6.70 10.46 5.30
C ILE A 106 7.75 10.78 4.24
N ALA A 107 8.53 9.79 3.80
CA ALA A 107 9.54 9.94 2.75
C ALA A 107 8.91 10.40 1.43
N GLY A 108 7.74 9.87 1.05
CA GLY A 108 7.01 10.30 -0.15
C GLY A 108 6.58 11.76 -0.10
N PHE A 109 6.04 12.23 1.02
CA PHE A 109 5.69 13.64 1.20
C PHE A 109 6.93 14.54 1.19
N ILE A 110 7.99 14.19 1.91
CA ILE A 110 9.24 14.96 1.93
C ILE A 110 9.82 15.03 0.52
N ALA A 111 9.93 13.90 -0.18
CA ALA A 111 10.44 13.86 -1.55
C ALA A 111 9.61 14.72 -2.50
N GLY A 112 8.29 14.66 -2.42
CA GLY A 112 7.39 15.49 -3.22
C GLY A 112 7.57 16.97 -2.96
N TYR A 113 7.59 17.40 -1.70
CA TYR A 113 7.74 18.82 -1.36
C TYR A 113 9.14 19.36 -1.66
N VAL A 114 10.20 18.57 -1.42
CA VAL A 114 11.58 18.93 -1.77
C VAL A 114 11.72 19.04 -3.30
N ALA A 115 11.20 18.08 -4.06
CA ALA A 115 11.23 18.14 -5.51
C ALA A 115 10.45 19.36 -6.04
N ARG A 116 9.29 19.66 -5.46
CA ARG A 116 8.51 20.86 -5.81
C ARG A 116 9.25 22.15 -5.48
N TRP A 117 9.99 22.18 -4.36
CA TRP A 117 10.80 23.32 -3.97
C TRP A 117 11.97 23.55 -4.93
N ILE A 118 12.68 22.51 -5.35
CA ILE A 118 13.78 22.64 -6.32
C ILE A 118 13.23 23.02 -7.70
N LYS A 119 12.06 22.50 -8.07
CA LYS A 119 11.33 22.86 -9.31
C LYS A 119 10.97 24.35 -9.38
N SER A 120 10.83 25.04 -8.24
CA SER A 120 10.47 26.47 -8.21
C SER A 120 11.67 27.42 -8.38
N TRP A 121 12.90 26.90 -8.45
CA TRP A 121 14.10 27.72 -8.62
C TRP A 121 14.15 28.40 -10.00
N ARG A 122 14.54 29.68 -10.00
CA ARG A 122 14.71 30.44 -11.24
C ARG A 122 16.04 30.07 -11.90
N VAL A 123 15.96 29.27 -12.95
CA VAL A 123 17.14 28.85 -13.75
C VAL A 123 17.14 29.47 -15.15
N PRO A 124 18.33 29.74 -15.73
CA PRO A 124 18.46 30.24 -17.10
C PRO A 124 17.85 29.25 -18.10
N LYS A 125 17.42 29.75 -19.26
CA LYS A 125 16.69 28.96 -20.28
C LYS A 125 17.43 27.67 -20.68
N ASN A 126 18.76 27.72 -20.74
CA ASN A 126 19.62 26.61 -21.13
C ASN A 126 19.58 25.43 -20.13
N LEU A 127 19.25 25.68 -18.86
CA LEU A 127 19.24 24.66 -17.81
C LEU A 127 17.85 24.07 -17.57
N ARG A 128 16.78 24.63 -18.13
CA ARG A 128 15.42 24.14 -17.90
C ARG A 128 15.20 22.66 -18.26
N PRO A 129 15.76 22.12 -19.36
CA PRO A 129 15.56 20.70 -19.71
C PRO A 129 16.27 19.73 -18.76
N ILE A 130 17.44 20.10 -18.22
CA ILE A 130 18.23 19.23 -17.33
C ILE A 130 17.66 19.18 -15.90
N MET A 131 16.88 20.19 -15.50
CA MET A 131 16.28 20.25 -14.16
C MET A 131 15.42 19.02 -13.81
N PRO A 132 14.34 18.69 -14.54
CA PRO A 132 13.47 17.56 -14.20
C PRO A 132 14.10 16.19 -14.40
N ILE A 133 15.12 16.09 -15.27
CA ILE A 133 15.75 14.82 -15.63
C ILE A 133 16.87 14.45 -14.65
N PHE A 134 17.66 15.43 -14.21
CA PHE A 134 18.88 15.19 -13.45
C PHE A 134 18.90 15.95 -12.12
N VAL A 135 18.79 17.28 -12.16
CA VAL A 135 19.04 18.13 -10.97
C VAL A 135 18.00 17.90 -9.87
N ILE A 136 16.72 17.94 -10.22
CA ILE A 136 15.61 17.77 -9.25
C ILE A 136 15.65 16.36 -8.66
N PRO A 137 15.68 15.27 -9.45
CA PRO A 137 15.75 13.92 -8.87
C PRO A 137 16.98 13.71 -7.98
N LEU A 138 18.17 14.17 -8.41
CA LEU A 138 19.42 13.95 -7.69
C LEU A 138 19.47 14.69 -6.35
N LEU A 139 19.19 16.00 -6.37
CA LEU A 139 19.23 16.81 -5.16
C LEU A 139 18.11 16.43 -4.20
N SER A 140 16.91 16.13 -4.71
CA SER A 140 15.81 15.65 -3.87
C SER A 140 16.15 14.32 -3.20
N ALA A 141 16.74 13.37 -3.93
CA ALA A 141 17.10 12.07 -3.38
C ALA A 141 18.20 12.20 -2.32
N LEU A 142 19.18 13.08 -2.52
CA LEU A 142 20.20 13.37 -1.51
C LEU A 142 19.58 13.94 -0.24
N ILE A 143 18.76 14.99 -0.36
CA ILE A 143 18.12 15.62 0.80
C ILE A 143 17.23 14.62 1.54
N VAL A 144 16.34 13.92 0.83
CA VAL A 144 15.45 12.90 1.42
C VAL A 144 16.26 11.80 2.08
N GLY A 145 17.32 11.32 1.42
CA GLY A 145 18.19 10.27 1.95
C GLY A 145 18.89 10.67 3.23
N PHE A 146 19.49 11.87 3.27
CA PHE A 146 20.12 12.39 4.48
C PHE A 146 19.11 12.59 5.62
N LEU A 147 17.93 13.15 5.33
CA LEU A 147 16.88 13.31 6.33
C LEU A 147 16.42 11.96 6.88
N MET A 148 16.22 10.96 6.03
CA MET A 148 15.81 9.62 6.45
C MET A 148 16.89 8.93 7.28
N ILE A 149 18.15 8.95 6.84
CA ILE A 149 19.22 8.22 7.51
C ILE A 149 19.58 8.84 8.86
N TYR A 150 19.72 10.17 8.93
CA TYR A 150 20.31 10.82 10.11
C TYR A 150 19.29 11.37 11.10
N ILE A 151 18.09 11.73 10.64
CA ILE A 151 17.12 12.46 11.47
C ILE A 151 15.87 11.62 11.73
N LEU A 152 15.28 11.07 10.67
CA LEU A 152 13.92 10.51 10.73
C LEU A 152 13.86 8.99 10.91
N GLY A 153 14.87 8.25 10.48
CA GLY A 153 14.85 6.78 10.49
C GLY A 153 14.62 6.19 11.87
N ASN A 154 15.44 6.59 12.85
CA ASN A 154 15.34 6.12 14.22
C ASN A 154 13.98 6.44 14.90
N PRO A 155 13.48 7.69 14.92
CA PRO A 155 12.21 7.99 15.56
C PRO A 155 11.01 7.34 14.85
N ILE A 156 11.05 7.19 13.52
CA ILE A 156 9.96 6.52 12.80
C ILE A 156 10.00 5.00 13.05
N SER A 157 11.19 4.39 13.05
CA SER A 157 11.33 2.95 13.31
C SER A 157 10.90 2.58 14.74
N SER A 158 11.18 3.43 15.73
CA SER A 158 10.70 3.20 17.10
C SER A 158 9.18 3.31 17.20
N ALA A 159 8.58 4.31 16.53
CA ALA A 159 7.12 4.43 16.45
C ALA A 159 6.48 3.22 15.73
N MET A 160 7.09 2.76 14.63
CA MET A 160 6.65 1.59 13.89
C MET A 160 6.73 0.32 14.75
N THR A 161 7.84 0.13 15.47
CA THR A 161 8.01 -1.00 16.41
C THR A 161 6.98 -0.96 17.53
N ALA A 162 6.74 0.21 18.13
CA ALA A 162 5.73 0.38 19.18
C ALA A 162 4.33 0.03 18.67
N MET A 163 3.96 0.50 17.48
CA MET A 163 2.68 0.18 16.84
C MET A 163 2.56 -1.32 16.56
N THR A 164 3.60 -1.95 16.01
CA THR A 164 3.64 -3.39 15.74
C THR A 164 3.49 -4.21 17.03
N ASN A 165 4.17 -3.81 18.11
CA ASN A 165 4.06 -4.49 19.40
C ASN A 165 2.66 -4.34 20.00
N TRP A 166 2.07 -3.14 19.91
CA TRP A 166 0.70 -2.91 20.36
C TRP A 166 -0.30 -3.79 19.58
N LEU A 167 -0.21 -3.84 18.26
CA LEU A 167 -1.08 -4.68 17.44
C LEU A 167 -0.89 -6.18 17.74
N LYS A 168 0.34 -6.63 17.97
CA LYS A 168 0.64 -8.01 18.39
C LYS A 168 0.00 -8.35 19.73
N SER A 169 0.01 -7.42 20.70
CA SER A 169 -0.70 -7.62 21.98
C SER A 169 -2.22 -7.69 21.83
N MET A 170 -2.80 -6.94 20.88
CA MET A 170 -4.24 -7.03 20.59
C MET A 170 -4.62 -8.36 19.94
N SER A 171 -3.71 -8.97 19.17
CA SER A 171 -3.93 -10.26 18.55
C SER A 171 -4.11 -11.42 19.55
N THR A 172 -3.66 -11.28 20.79
CA THR A 172 -3.76 -12.32 21.83
C THR A 172 -4.93 -12.11 22.80
N GLY A 173 -5.30 -10.85 23.08
CA GLY A 173 -6.37 -10.51 24.03
C GLY A 173 -7.70 -10.08 23.41
N ASN A 174 -7.71 -9.56 22.16
CA ASN A 174 -8.91 -8.92 21.59
C ASN A 174 -8.95 -8.90 20.05
N ALA A 175 -8.45 -9.96 19.41
CA ALA A 175 -8.39 -10.06 17.94
C ALA A 175 -9.76 -9.88 17.26
N VAL A 176 -10.85 -10.23 17.96
CA VAL A 176 -12.23 -10.07 17.49
C VAL A 176 -12.60 -8.59 17.31
N ILE A 177 -12.23 -7.71 18.26
CA ILE A 177 -12.53 -6.28 18.12
C ILE A 177 -11.73 -5.67 16.96
N LEU A 178 -10.46 -6.04 16.80
CA LEU A 178 -9.65 -5.58 15.69
C LEU A 178 -10.26 -6.04 14.35
N ALA A 179 -10.68 -7.30 14.25
CA ALA A 179 -11.36 -7.83 13.07
C ALA A 179 -12.68 -7.10 12.77
N MET A 180 -13.49 -6.76 13.79
CA MET A 180 -14.73 -6.01 13.61
C MET A 180 -14.48 -4.59 13.08
N ILE A 181 -13.52 -3.87 13.65
CA ILE A 181 -13.17 -2.51 13.19
C ILE A 181 -12.67 -2.55 11.76
N MET A 182 -11.72 -3.44 11.47
CA MET A 182 -11.14 -3.57 10.13
C MET A 182 -12.19 -4.01 9.10
N GLY A 183 -13.04 -4.98 9.44
CA GLY A 183 -14.14 -5.42 8.59
C GLY A 183 -15.17 -4.33 8.34
N ALA A 184 -15.51 -3.54 9.35
CA ALA A 184 -16.40 -2.40 9.21
C ALA A 184 -15.82 -1.35 8.26
N MET A 185 -14.52 -1.01 8.40
CA MET A 185 -13.86 -0.04 7.51
C MET A 185 -13.83 -0.52 6.05
N ILE A 186 -13.59 -1.81 5.82
CA ILE A 186 -13.58 -2.41 4.47
C ILE A 186 -14.98 -2.38 3.84
N ALA A 187 -16.02 -2.73 4.60
CA ALA A 187 -17.39 -2.79 4.10
C ALA A 187 -18.05 -1.40 3.98
N PHE A 188 -17.53 -0.38 4.69
CA PHE A 188 -18.19 0.93 4.85
C PHE A 188 -18.53 1.62 3.52
N ASP A 189 -17.58 1.70 2.60
CA ASP A 189 -17.74 2.44 1.33
C ASP A 189 -17.50 1.60 0.07
N MET A 190 -17.55 0.27 0.20
CA MET A 190 -17.53 -0.70 -0.90
C MET A 190 -16.47 -0.43 -1.98
N GLY A 191 -15.23 -0.13 -1.57
CA GLY A 191 -14.09 0.15 -2.46
C GLY A 191 -13.74 1.64 -2.59
N GLY A 192 -14.40 2.50 -1.81
CA GLY A 192 -14.05 3.90 -1.68
C GLY A 192 -12.78 4.15 -0.86
N PRO A 193 -12.53 5.41 -0.46
CA PRO A 193 -11.32 5.81 0.27
C PRO A 193 -11.12 5.13 1.62
N VAL A 194 -12.17 4.84 2.39
CA VAL A 194 -12.10 4.17 3.70
C VAL A 194 -11.64 2.73 3.53
N ASN A 195 -12.23 2.00 2.58
CA ASN A 195 -11.79 0.66 2.22
C ASN A 195 -10.31 0.64 1.80
N LYS A 196 -9.90 1.56 0.91
CA LYS A 196 -8.50 1.64 0.45
C LYS A 196 -7.52 1.90 1.59
N VAL A 197 -7.87 2.74 2.55
CA VAL A 197 -7.02 3.01 3.72
C VAL A 197 -6.92 1.78 4.63
N ALA A 198 -8.04 1.07 4.86
CA ALA A 198 -8.04 -0.16 5.65
C ALA A 198 -7.22 -1.28 4.98
N PHE A 199 -7.37 -1.46 3.67
CA PHE A 199 -6.58 -2.41 2.88
C PHE A 199 -5.09 -2.07 2.91
N LEU A 200 -4.76 -0.81 2.67
CA LEU A 200 -3.40 -0.29 2.73
C LEU A 200 -2.73 -0.59 4.07
N PHE A 201 -3.43 -0.30 5.16
CA PHE A 201 -2.95 -0.57 6.51
C PHE A 201 -2.74 -2.07 6.73
N ALA A 202 -3.71 -2.91 6.38
CA ALA A 202 -3.61 -4.36 6.51
C ALA A 202 -2.46 -4.95 5.68
N ALA A 203 -2.31 -4.53 4.43
CA ALA A 203 -1.23 -4.96 3.53
C ALA A 203 0.15 -4.50 4.03
N ALA A 204 0.24 -3.26 4.55
CA ALA A 204 1.46 -2.76 5.18
C ALA A 204 1.90 -3.64 6.37
N MET A 205 0.96 -4.04 7.22
CA MET A 205 1.24 -4.88 8.38
C MET A 205 1.78 -6.27 8.03
N ILE A 206 1.51 -6.79 6.83
CA ILE A 206 2.13 -8.04 6.32
C ILE A 206 3.65 -7.88 6.21
N GLY A 207 4.11 -6.75 5.66
CA GLY A 207 5.54 -6.45 5.54
C GLY A 207 6.25 -6.33 6.89
N GLU A 208 5.51 -5.96 7.93
CA GLU A 208 5.98 -5.82 9.31
C GLU A 208 5.87 -7.12 10.14
N GLY A 209 5.45 -8.22 9.50
CA GLY A 209 5.28 -9.53 10.14
C GLY A 209 4.04 -9.64 11.02
N VAL A 210 3.04 -8.76 10.86
CA VAL A 210 1.75 -8.82 11.55
C VAL A 210 0.68 -9.31 10.56
N TYR A 211 0.63 -10.62 10.38
CA TYR A 211 -0.28 -11.27 9.42
C TYR A 211 -1.73 -11.37 9.90
N THR A 212 -1.95 -11.25 11.21
CA THR A 212 -3.26 -11.49 11.85
C THR A 212 -4.32 -10.45 11.48
N ILE A 213 -3.90 -9.28 10.98
CA ILE A 213 -4.79 -8.20 10.52
C ILE A 213 -5.33 -8.47 9.12
N MET A 214 -4.50 -9.02 8.23
CA MET A 214 -4.88 -9.23 6.84
C MET A 214 -5.94 -10.32 6.68
N GLY A 215 -5.90 -11.38 7.49
CA GLY A 215 -6.85 -12.49 7.41
C GLY A 215 -8.32 -12.04 7.48
N PRO A 216 -8.75 -11.36 8.55
CA PRO A 216 -10.10 -10.82 8.66
C PRO A 216 -10.46 -9.81 7.56
N VAL A 217 -9.51 -8.96 7.17
CA VAL A 217 -9.71 -7.99 6.08
C VAL A 217 -9.97 -8.69 4.75
N ALA A 218 -9.21 -9.73 4.42
CA ALA A 218 -9.39 -10.50 3.20
C ALA A 218 -10.80 -11.12 3.12
N VAL A 219 -11.29 -11.66 4.23
CA VAL A 219 -12.67 -12.19 4.30
C VAL A 219 -13.70 -11.06 4.15
N ALA A 220 -13.49 -9.93 4.82
CA ALA A 220 -14.42 -8.79 4.78
C ALA A 220 -14.55 -8.14 3.39
N ILE A 221 -13.51 -8.21 2.55
CA ILE A 221 -13.54 -7.66 1.17
C ILE A 221 -14.57 -8.39 0.30
N CYS A 222 -14.71 -9.70 0.50
CA CYS A 222 -15.59 -10.58 -0.28
C CYS A 222 -17.07 -10.49 0.13
N ILE A 223 -17.35 -10.11 1.38
CA ILE A 223 -18.72 -10.13 1.93
C ILE A 223 -19.68 -9.18 1.19
N PRO A 224 -19.36 -7.88 0.97
CA PRO A 224 -20.26 -6.97 0.25
C PRO A 224 -20.60 -7.38 -1.19
N PRO A 225 -19.63 -7.78 -2.05
CA PRO A 225 -19.95 -8.22 -3.40
C PRO A 225 -20.74 -9.54 -3.42
N LEU A 226 -20.38 -10.52 -2.58
CA LEU A 226 -21.13 -11.78 -2.49
C LEU A 226 -22.56 -11.55 -1.97
N GLY A 227 -22.73 -10.70 -0.95
CA GLY A 227 -24.03 -10.35 -0.40
C GLY A 227 -24.93 -9.66 -1.44
N MET A 228 -24.39 -8.73 -2.23
CA MET A 228 -25.13 -8.13 -3.35
C MET A 228 -25.51 -9.17 -4.41
N GLY A 229 -24.60 -10.08 -4.74
CA GLY A 229 -24.87 -11.13 -5.71
C GLY A 229 -25.98 -12.08 -5.25
N VAL A 230 -25.90 -12.59 -4.01
CA VAL A 230 -26.96 -13.43 -3.43
C VAL A 230 -28.30 -12.69 -3.36
N ALA A 231 -28.29 -11.41 -2.97
CA ALA A 231 -29.50 -10.59 -2.95
C ALA A 231 -30.16 -10.47 -4.34
N THR A 232 -29.36 -10.35 -5.42
CA THR A 232 -29.87 -10.33 -6.79
C THR A 232 -30.46 -11.66 -7.26
N LEU A 233 -30.04 -12.79 -6.68
CA LEU A 233 -30.57 -14.12 -6.99
C LEU A 233 -31.87 -14.41 -6.23
N LEU A 234 -31.94 -14.05 -4.94
CA LEU A 234 -33.08 -14.35 -4.07
C LEU A 234 -34.26 -13.38 -4.24
N ALA A 235 -34.03 -12.12 -4.62
CA ALA A 235 -35.07 -11.12 -4.81
C ALA A 235 -34.93 -10.38 -6.15
N PRO A 236 -35.32 -11.00 -7.29
CA PRO A 236 -35.21 -10.41 -8.62
C PRO A 236 -36.31 -9.35 -8.85
N THR A 237 -36.29 -8.23 -8.12
CA THR A 237 -37.23 -7.12 -8.31
C THR A 237 -36.80 -6.16 -9.44
N SER A 238 -37.74 -5.37 -9.96
CA SER A 238 -37.56 -4.52 -11.16
C SER A 238 -36.39 -3.53 -11.06
N THR A 239 -36.10 -3.00 -9.87
CA THR A 239 -34.96 -2.11 -9.57
C THR A 239 -33.60 -2.80 -9.57
N LEU A 240 -33.55 -4.12 -9.44
CA LEU A 240 -32.31 -4.93 -9.47
C LEU A 240 -31.95 -5.44 -10.87
N LYS A 241 -32.87 -5.38 -11.86
CA LYS A 241 -32.57 -5.80 -13.25
C LYS A 241 -31.43 -5.00 -13.89
N GLN A 242 -31.32 -3.70 -13.59
CA GLN A 242 -30.27 -2.83 -14.12
C GLN A 242 -28.92 -3.04 -13.40
N LYS A 243 -28.94 -3.48 -12.14
CA LYS A 243 -27.76 -3.88 -11.35
C LYS A 243 -27.41 -5.36 -11.47
N ARG A 244 -28.21 -6.17 -12.17
CA ARG A 244 -28.02 -7.63 -12.30
C ARG A 244 -26.70 -7.99 -12.99
N LYS A 245 -26.25 -7.20 -13.97
CA LYS A 245 -24.91 -7.38 -14.57
C LYS A 245 -23.80 -7.11 -13.56
N GLN A 246 -23.93 -6.09 -12.71
CA GLN A 246 -22.94 -5.78 -11.67
C GLN A 246 -22.98 -6.83 -10.54
N GLY A 247 -24.16 -7.26 -10.08
CA GLY A 247 -24.32 -8.30 -9.06
C GLY A 247 -23.81 -9.68 -9.48
N MET A 248 -24.00 -10.07 -10.76
CA MET A 248 -23.41 -11.31 -11.30
C MET A 248 -21.88 -11.22 -11.42
N VAL A 249 -21.35 -10.05 -11.79
CA VAL A 249 -19.89 -9.81 -11.80
C VAL A 249 -19.33 -9.89 -10.36
N HIS A 250 -20.07 -9.38 -9.37
CA HIS A 250 -19.69 -9.47 -7.96
C HIS A 250 -19.77 -10.91 -7.39
N LEU A 251 -20.60 -11.80 -7.94
CA LEU A 251 -20.60 -13.24 -7.61
C LEU A 251 -19.45 -14.01 -8.28
N GLN A 252 -18.98 -13.56 -9.44
CA GLN A 252 -17.90 -14.20 -10.19
C GLN A 252 -16.49 -13.80 -9.70
N TRP A 253 -16.38 -12.63 -9.06
CA TRP A 253 -15.10 -12.05 -8.60
C TRP A 253 -15.07 -11.69 -7.11
N GLY A 254 -16.16 -11.96 -6.38
CA GLY A 254 -16.28 -11.74 -4.94
C GLY A 254 -15.74 -12.88 -4.11
#